data_AF-A0A227IKH2-F1
#
_entry.id   AF-A0A227IKH2-F1
#
_cell.length_a   1.000
_cell.length_b   1.000
_cell.length_c   1.000
_cell.angle_alpha   90.00
_cell.angle_beta   90.00
_cell.angle_gamma   90.00
#
_symmetry.space_group_name_H-M   'P 1'
#
loop_
_entity.id
_entity.type
_entity.pdbx_description
1 polymer ?
#
loop_
_entity_poly.entity_id
_entity_poly.type
_entity_poly.pdbx_seq_one_letter_code
_entity_poly.pdbx_strand_id
1 'polypeptide(L)' 'GMVYATYTNGQSQLQGQVVLADFANTQGLAKVSGTAWTQSFSSGAPIMGVPGSGTLGNLTPGALEGSNVDLTSELVALMT' A
#
# COMPACT_ATOMS: atom_id res chain seq x y z
N GLY A 1 9.58 -7.28 -0.78
CA GLY A 1 8.55 -7.27 -1.85
C GLY A 1 8.67 -8.41 -2.85
N MET A 2 9.74 -9.21 -2.83
CA MET A 2 9.90 -10.39 -3.67
C MET A 2 9.37 -11.62 -2.93
N VAL A 3 8.62 -12.47 -3.62
CA VAL A 3 8.03 -13.71 -3.11
C VAL A 3 8.93 -14.86 -3.50
N TYR A 4 9.48 -15.57 -2.50
CA TYR A 4 10.30 -16.74 -2.70
C TYR A 4 9.54 -18.00 -2.28
N ALA A 5 9.61 -19.04 -3.11
CA ALA A 5 9.13 -20.37 -2.75
C ALA A 5 10.34 -21.28 -2.49
N THR A 6 10.32 -21.93 -1.33
CA THR A 6 11.32 -22.94 -0.96
C THR A 6 10.79 -24.31 -1.36
N TYR A 7 11.54 -25.02 -2.20
CA TYR A 7 11.19 -26.36 -2.68
C TYR A 7 11.80 -27.44 -1.80
N THR A 8 11.27 -28.67 -1.90
CA THR A 8 11.71 -29.84 -1.13
C THR A 8 13.16 -30.23 -1.37
N ASN A 9 13.77 -29.76 -2.46
CA ASN A 9 15.21 -29.91 -2.75
C ASN A 9 16.10 -28.84 -2.06
N GLY A 10 15.53 -28.03 -1.17
CA GLY A 10 16.24 -26.98 -0.43
C GLY A 10 16.54 -25.72 -1.26
N GLN A 11 16.07 -25.64 -2.51
CA GLN A 11 16.26 -24.46 -3.35
C GLN A 11 15.15 -23.44 -3.11
N SER A 12 15.53 -22.17 -2.92
CA SER A 12 14.60 -21.04 -2.90
C SER A 12 14.59 -20.38 -4.28
N GLN A 13 13.42 -20.34 -4.93
CA GLN A 13 13.25 -19.68 -6.22
C GLN A 13 12.35 -18.47 -6.10
N LEU A 14 12.69 -17.40 -6.80
CA LEU A 14 11.85 -16.22 -6.94
C LEU A 14 10.60 -16.57 -7.76
N GLN A 15 9.42 -16.45 -7.17
CA GLN A 15 8.14 -16.73 -7.84
C GLN A 15 7.45 -15.47 -8.37
N GLY A 16 7.82 -14.30 -7.83
CA GLY A 16 7.26 -13.05 -8.28
C GLY A 16 7.65 -11.89 -7.39
N GLN A 17 7.21 -10.70 -7.79
CA GLN A 17 7.44 -9.47 -7.04
C GLN A 17 6.15 -8.68 -6.98
N VAL A 18 5.83 -8.19 -5.79
CA VAL A 18 4.74 -7.24 -5.59
C VAL A 18 5.18 -5.89 -6.14
N VAL A 19 4.37 -5.33 -7.04
CA VAL A 19 4.54 -3.97 -7.54
C VAL A 19 3.70 -3.00 -6.71
N LEU A 20 4.19 -1.78 -6.58
CA LEU A 20 3.47 -0.68 -5.93
C LEU A 20 2.97 0.30 -6.99
N ALA A 21 1.88 0.98 -6.69
CA ALA A 21 1.36 2.07 -7.49
C ALA A 21 1.28 3.32 -6.61
N ASP A 22 1.82 4.42 -7.13
CA ASP A 22 1.69 5.75 -6.55
C ASP A 22 0.77 6.62 -7.41
N PHE A 23 0.15 7.61 -6.80
CA PHE A 23 -0.77 8.53 -7.47
C PHE A 23 -0.37 9.96 -7.16
N ALA A 24 -0.34 10.81 -8.19
CA ALA A 24 0.00 12.22 -8.02
C ALA A 24 -0.94 12.94 -7.03
N ASN A 25 -2.19 12.50 -6.94
CA ASN A 25 -3.16 12.98 -5.96
C ASN A 25 -3.90 11.83 -5.27
N THR A 26 -3.46 11.47 -4.07
CA THR A 26 -4.08 10.42 -3.25
C THR A 26 -5.48 10.79 -2.76
N GLN A 27 -5.76 12.07 -2.54
CA GLN A 27 -7.09 12.56 -2.13
C GLN A 27 -8.10 12.49 -3.28
N GLY A 28 -7.62 12.39 -4.52
CA GLY A 28 -8.46 12.21 -5.70
C GLY A 28 -8.94 10.76 -5.88
N LEU A 29 -8.46 9.80 -5.10
CA LEU A 29 -8.83 8.39 -5.28
C LEU A 29 -10.29 8.13 -4.90
N ALA A 30 -10.98 7.34 -5.72
CA ALA A 30 -12.36 6.95 -5.45
C ALA A 30 -12.36 5.73 -4.52
N LYS A 31 -13.03 5.85 -3.37
CA LYS A 31 -13.19 4.72 -2.44
C LYS A 31 -14.15 3.69 -3.03
N VAL A 32 -13.75 2.42 -3.03
CA VAL A 32 -14.57 1.32 -3.55
C VAL A 32 -15.25 0.57 -2.42
N SER A 33 -14.46 -0.02 -1.51
CA SER A 33 -14.96 -0.82 -0.39
C SER A 33 -13.88 -0.95 0.69
N GLY A 34 -14.26 -0.91 1.97
CA GLY A 34 -13.32 -1.05 3.09
C GLY A 34 -12.13 -0.08 2.97
N THR A 35 -10.92 -0.65 2.85
CA THR A 35 -9.64 0.04 2.63
C THR A 35 -9.13 -0.12 1.19
N ALA A 36 -10.03 -0.29 0.22
CA ALA A 36 -9.70 -0.36 -1.20
C ALA A 36 -10.15 0.90 -1.93
N TRP A 37 -9.25 1.43 -2.76
CA TRP A 37 -9.45 2.60 -3.59
C TRP A 37 -9.18 2.28 -5.06
N THR A 38 -9.80 3.05 -5.95
CA THR A 38 -9.58 2.98 -7.40
C THR A 38 -9.18 4.34 -7.95
N GLN A 39 -8.48 4.31 -9.08
CA GLN A 39 -8.09 5.52 -9.80
C GLN A 39 -9.33 6.31 -10.25
N SER A 40 -9.22 7.63 -10.20
CA SER A 40 -10.22 8.55 -10.74
C SER A 40 -9.54 9.57 -11.66
N PHE A 41 -10.34 10.36 -12.37
CA PHE A 41 -9.81 11.46 -13.18
C PHE A 41 -9.00 12.46 -12.33
N SER A 42 -9.43 12.71 -11.08
CA SER A 42 -8.80 13.66 -10.16
C SER A 42 -7.54 13.11 -9.48
N SER A 43 -7.37 11.78 -9.41
CA SER A 43 -6.15 11.17 -8.86
C SER A 43 -4.99 11.14 -9.86
N GLY A 44 -5.30 11.20 -11.16
CA GLY A 44 -4.37 10.92 -12.24
C GLY A 44 -4.10 9.42 -12.43
N ALA A 45 -3.25 9.10 -13.41
CA ALA A 45 -2.85 7.74 -13.72
C ALA A 45 -1.89 7.16 -12.67
N PRO A 46 -1.94 5.85 -12.38
CA PRO A 46 -1.03 5.20 -11.45
C PRO A 46 0.40 5.17 -12.00
N ILE A 47 1.35 5.55 -11.17
CA ILE A 47 2.77 5.37 -11.40
C ILE A 47 3.17 4.06 -10.74
N MET A 48 3.32 3.00 -11.55
CA MET A 48 3.70 1.68 -11.05
C MET A 48 5.22 1.51 -10.99
N GLY A 49 5.69 0.78 -9.99
CA GLY A 49 7.11 0.43 -9.88
C GLY A 49 7.40 -0.63 -8.83
N VAL A 50 8.67 -0.93 -8.66
CA VAL A 50 9.12 -1.88 -7.65
C VAL A 50 9.28 -1.18 -6.29
N PRO A 51 8.99 -1.87 -5.18
CA PRO A 51 9.24 -1.35 -3.84
C PRO A 51 10.69 -0.88 -3.66
N GLY A 52 10.88 0.29 -3.05
CA GLY A 52 12.19 0.88 -2.78
C GLY A 52 12.87 1.54 -4.00
N SER A 53 12.17 1.72 -5.11
CA SER A 53 12.68 2.41 -6.30
C SER A 53 11.94 3.72 -6.56
N GLY A 54 12.68 4.78 -6.89
CA GLY A 54 12.11 6.09 -7.20
C GLY A 54 11.46 6.74 -5.97
N THR A 55 10.19 7.14 -6.09
CA THR A 55 9.38 7.73 -5.01
C THR A 55 8.69 6.67 -4.14
N LEU A 56 8.79 5.39 -4.49
CA LEU A 56 8.08 4.31 -3.81
C LEU A 56 8.80 3.88 -2.53
N GLY A 57 8.01 3.67 -1.47
CA GLY A 57 8.50 3.17 -0.18
C GLY A 57 9.02 1.73 -0.21
N ASN A 58 9.71 1.34 0.86
CA ASN A 58 10.17 -0.03 1.06
C ASN A 58 9.05 -0.92 1.62
N LEU A 59 9.09 -2.21 1.28
CA LEU A 59 8.18 -3.21 1.86
C LEU A 59 8.86 -3.98 3.00
N THR A 60 8.27 -3.93 4.18
CA THR A 60 8.69 -4.69 5.36
C THR A 60 7.80 -5.94 5.52
N PRO A 61 8.33 -7.17 5.36
CA PRO A 61 7.55 -8.38 5.54
C PRO A 61 7.19 -8.59 7.01
N GLY A 62 5.98 -9.10 7.28
CA GLY A 62 5.52 -9.42 8.64
C GLY A 62 5.05 -8.23 9.48
N ALA A 63 5.03 -7.02 8.91
CA ALA A 63 4.47 -5.83 9.55
C ALA A 63 3.07 -5.51 9.01
N LEU A 64 2.19 -4.98 9.87
CA LEU A 64 0.87 -4.46 9.51
C LEU A 64 0.84 -2.97 9.81
N GLU A 65 0.30 -2.16 8.89
CA GLU A 65 0.13 -0.73 9.08
C GLU A 65 -1.06 -0.46 10.01
N GLY A 66 -0.82 0.27 11.11
CA GLY A 66 -1.85 0.64 12.07
C GLY A 66 -2.72 1.80 11.58
N SER A 67 -3.90 1.95 12.18
CA SER A 67 -4.74 3.12 11.93
C SER A 67 -4.00 4.40 12.31
N ASN A 68 -4.05 5.40 11.44
CA ASN A 68 -3.52 6.74 11.72
C ASN A 68 -4.46 7.62 12.55
N VAL A 69 -5.59 7.07 13.02
CA VAL A 69 -6.62 7.78 13.77
C VAL A 69 -6.29 7.75 15.27
N ASP A 70 -6.16 8.92 15.88
CA ASP A 70 -6.11 9.05 17.33
C ASP A 70 -7.53 9.14 17.89
N LEU A 71 -7.97 8.07 18.55
CA LEU A 71 -9.31 7.97 19.12
C LEU A 71 -9.61 9.08 20.14
N THR A 72 -8.58 9.61 20.81
CA THR A 72 -8.78 10.64 21.83
C THR A 72 -9.11 12.00 21.20
N SER A 73 -8.49 12.35 20.07
CA SER A 73 -8.81 13.58 19.34
C SER A 73 -10.16 13.50 18.62
N GLU A 74 -10.50 12.34 18.05
CA GLU A 74 -11.79 12.16 17.38
C GLU A 74 -12.97 12.29 18.34
N LEU A 75 -12.82 11.84 19.59
CA LEU A 75 -13.88 11.96 20.59
C LEU A 75 -14.14 13.42 21.00
N VAL A 76 -13.10 14.25 21.03
CA VAL A 76 -13.21 15.70 21.33
C VAL A 76 -13.83 16.44 20.14
N ALA A 77 -13.48 16.07 18.92
CA ALA A 77 -14.07 16.65 17.70
C ALA A 77 -15.58 16.40 17.58
N LEU A 78 -16.11 15.32 18.16
CA LEU A 78 -17.56 15.05 18.17
C LEU A 78 -18.33 15.98 19.15
N MET A 79 -17.65 16.59 20.11
CA MET A 79 -18.26 17.46 21.13
C MET A 79 -18.33 18.94 20.72
N THR A 80 -17.72 19.33 19.59
CA THR A 80 -17.70 20.71 19.05
C THR A 80 -18.39 20.79 17.71
#